data_AF-A0A3P0PJ02-F1
#
_entry.id   AF-A0A3P0PJ02-F1
#
_cell.length_a   1.000
_cell.length_b   1.000
_cell.length_c   1.000
_cell.angle_alpha   90.00
_cell.angle_beta   90.00
_cell.angle_gamma   90.00
#
_symmetry.space_group_name_H-M   'P 1'
#
loop_
_entity.id
_entity.type
_entity.pdbx_description
1 polymer ?
#
loop_
_entity_poly.entity_id
_entity_poly.type
_entity_poly.pdbx_seq_one_letter_code
_entity_poly.pdbx_strand_id
1 'polypeptide(L)'
;MKTIGYIGLGSMGSALALRLLDEYQLIVWDLNPAAASAFEALGAVVASSAAELARRCDLILLCLPRTSDVDALIFGDGGLAGGLRAGTLIIDQTSGIPAQTRALAVRLVESGVALIDAPVSGGVVGANAGTISIMVSGPGVACETALPVLRAISPNVFRCGDQVGDGQAMKLVNNLLSAGCRLSTLEVIAMGRKMGVSLAALTDAVNRGSGRNRTTRTTLSELAAGKLMPSRFAMALMLKDMNQAIQLAMDNGVPTPLTNIVRGLLQIGVSTLGETAQLEQAIELVESMAGTRIMDAEAGSPAVSGALPRAVAGAHGTPPRIGYVGLGTMGGALARRLLLSHPVRVFDLKADARLALEAVGATVAEDLPSLARDCDVIFICVPTSAAVRALIFGEGGLAEGLSPGKIVVDQTTGDPSMTVAIGAELRQLGVSLIDAPVAGGARGAVAGTIAIMCGGQDDAFDAVHPILASISPNVVHCGPLGNGHITKLVNNAISTCNCLLTYEAASIAVKAGLKLDTVATVINRSTGWSAASERILPSLSEGRATADFQLQWMVKDLQLAGRMALACGAPMLVARTVCSLYEAGAHMLGKTENIDAIARFFETTADVRFVGA
;
A
#
# COMPACT_ATOMS: atom_id res chain seq x y z
N MET A 1 -40.74 1.75 -16.12
CA MET A 1 -39.38 1.30 -15.75
C MET A 1 -39.13 -0.07 -16.35
N LYS A 2 -37.91 -0.37 -16.80
CA LYS A 2 -37.53 -1.74 -17.21
C LYS A 2 -37.52 -2.63 -15.97
N THR A 3 -38.02 -3.85 -16.07
CA THR A 3 -38.03 -4.81 -14.96
C THR A 3 -36.73 -5.60 -14.96
N ILE A 4 -36.09 -5.73 -13.81
CA ILE A 4 -34.87 -6.54 -13.63
C ILE A 4 -35.00 -7.43 -12.39
N GLY A 5 -34.39 -8.60 -12.47
CA GLY A 5 -34.29 -9.55 -11.36
C GLY A 5 -33.07 -9.27 -10.50
N TYR A 6 -33.18 -9.37 -9.18
CA TYR A 6 -32.03 -9.31 -8.28
C TYR A 6 -32.12 -10.43 -7.23
N ILE A 7 -31.07 -11.25 -7.14
CA ILE A 7 -31.00 -12.36 -6.18
C ILE A 7 -29.73 -12.25 -5.33
N GLY A 8 -29.88 -12.46 -4.02
CA GLY A 8 -28.81 -12.30 -3.05
C GLY A 8 -28.82 -10.92 -2.42
N LEU A 9 -29.65 -10.74 -1.40
CA LEU A 9 -29.90 -9.51 -0.65
C LEU A 9 -29.14 -9.52 0.70
N GLY A 10 -27.99 -10.19 0.77
CA GLY A 10 -27.05 -10.04 1.87
C GLY A 10 -26.48 -8.61 1.95
N SER A 11 -25.54 -8.36 2.87
CA SER A 11 -25.00 -7.02 3.13
C SER A 11 -24.50 -6.28 1.88
N MET A 12 -23.82 -7.00 0.96
CA MET A 12 -23.35 -6.41 -0.29
C MET A 12 -24.48 -6.28 -1.30
N GLY A 13 -25.19 -7.36 -1.62
CA GLY A 13 -26.22 -7.34 -2.65
C GLY A 13 -27.38 -6.39 -2.34
N SER A 14 -27.76 -6.25 -1.06
CA SER A 14 -28.69 -5.19 -0.64
C SER A 14 -28.17 -3.79 -0.98
N ALA A 15 -26.91 -3.47 -0.66
CA ALA A 15 -26.33 -2.16 -0.96
C ALA A 15 -26.28 -1.86 -2.47
N LEU A 16 -26.06 -2.87 -3.29
CA LEU A 16 -26.08 -2.75 -4.76
C LEU A 16 -27.50 -2.61 -5.31
N ALA A 17 -28.43 -3.46 -4.87
CA ALA A 17 -29.81 -3.47 -5.33
C ALA A 17 -30.55 -2.17 -4.97
N LEU A 18 -30.28 -1.59 -3.80
CA LEU A 18 -30.81 -0.27 -3.41
C LEU A 18 -30.50 0.81 -4.44
N ARG A 19 -29.36 0.70 -5.16
CA ARG A 19 -29.00 1.68 -6.18
C ARG A 19 -29.83 1.62 -7.45
N LEU A 20 -30.55 0.52 -7.65
CA LEU A 20 -31.34 0.27 -8.85
C LEU A 20 -32.80 0.69 -8.70
N LEU A 21 -33.31 0.84 -7.47
CA LEU A 21 -34.72 1.14 -7.19
C LEU A 21 -35.22 2.46 -7.81
N ASP A 22 -34.33 3.44 -7.97
CA ASP A 22 -34.68 4.75 -8.52
C ASP A 22 -34.93 4.71 -10.04
N GLU A 23 -34.35 3.72 -10.74
CA GLU A 23 -34.31 3.66 -12.21
C GLU A 23 -35.02 2.42 -12.80
N TYR A 24 -35.16 1.36 -11.99
CA TYR A 24 -35.66 0.05 -12.42
C TYR A 24 -36.73 -0.49 -11.48
N GLN A 25 -37.69 -1.23 -12.05
CA GLN A 25 -38.59 -2.05 -11.24
C GLN A 25 -37.86 -3.34 -10.86
N LEU A 26 -37.60 -3.54 -9.57
CA LEU A 26 -36.96 -4.78 -9.10
C LEU A 26 -38.00 -5.87 -8.85
N ILE A 27 -37.70 -7.07 -9.34
CA ILE A 27 -38.22 -8.32 -8.82
C ILE A 27 -37.09 -8.98 -8.03
N VAL A 28 -37.33 -9.27 -6.75
CA VAL A 28 -36.29 -9.77 -5.85
C VAL A 28 -36.62 -11.14 -5.31
N TRP A 29 -35.58 -11.92 -5.02
CA TRP A 29 -35.69 -13.17 -4.28
C TRP A 29 -34.43 -13.40 -3.44
N ASP A 30 -34.61 -13.93 -2.23
CA ASP A 30 -33.51 -14.34 -1.36
C ASP A 30 -33.92 -15.56 -0.53
N LEU A 31 -32.95 -16.38 -0.14
CA LEU A 31 -33.18 -17.50 0.79
C LEU A 31 -33.63 -17.02 2.18
N ASN A 32 -33.27 -15.80 2.57
CA ASN A 32 -33.72 -15.13 3.77
C ASN A 32 -34.98 -14.28 3.47
N PRO A 33 -36.18 -14.70 3.91
CA PRO A 33 -37.41 -13.97 3.64
C PRO A 33 -37.41 -12.55 4.19
N ALA A 34 -36.73 -12.31 5.32
CA ALA A 34 -36.65 -10.98 5.91
C ALA A 34 -35.89 -9.99 5.02
N ALA A 35 -34.88 -10.45 4.28
CA ALA A 35 -34.15 -9.61 3.34
C ALA A 35 -35.03 -9.23 2.13
N ALA A 36 -35.82 -10.19 1.61
CA ALA A 36 -36.78 -9.93 0.53
C ALA A 36 -37.91 -8.97 0.97
N SER A 37 -38.50 -9.17 2.15
CA SER A 37 -39.54 -8.29 2.70
C SER A 37 -39.04 -6.85 2.94
N ALA A 38 -37.76 -6.67 3.28
CA ALA A 38 -37.18 -5.34 3.40
C ALA A 38 -37.20 -4.57 2.06
N PHE A 39 -37.01 -5.27 0.94
CA PHE A 39 -37.11 -4.69 -0.40
C PHE A 39 -38.56 -4.51 -0.87
N GLU A 40 -39.48 -5.39 -0.45
CA GLU A 40 -40.92 -5.21 -0.68
C GLU A 40 -41.41 -3.88 -0.09
N ALA A 41 -40.99 -3.57 1.14
CA ALA A 41 -41.31 -2.30 1.80
C ALA A 41 -40.76 -1.08 1.06
N LEU A 42 -39.76 -1.25 0.19
CA LEU A 42 -39.16 -0.22 -0.66
C LEU A 42 -39.76 -0.20 -2.08
N GLY A 43 -40.79 -1.00 -2.36
CA GLY A 43 -41.50 -1.02 -3.65
C GLY A 43 -40.99 -2.06 -4.64
N ALA A 44 -40.09 -2.95 -4.25
CA ALA A 44 -39.74 -4.11 -5.06
C ALA A 44 -40.86 -5.16 -5.04
N VAL A 45 -40.93 -6.02 -6.06
CA VAL A 45 -41.84 -7.16 -6.08
C VAL A 45 -41.10 -8.41 -5.62
N VAL A 46 -41.62 -9.13 -4.64
CA VAL A 46 -41.01 -10.38 -4.16
C VAL A 46 -41.51 -11.55 -5.01
N ALA A 47 -40.56 -12.30 -5.59
CA ALA A 47 -40.85 -13.54 -6.29
C ALA A 47 -41.04 -14.70 -5.31
N SER A 48 -41.89 -15.68 -5.65
CA SER A 48 -42.11 -16.86 -4.79
C SER A 48 -40.97 -17.89 -4.88
N SER A 49 -40.17 -17.84 -5.96
CA SER A 49 -39.00 -18.69 -6.17
C SER A 49 -38.06 -18.07 -7.22
N ALA A 50 -36.82 -18.56 -7.30
CA ALA A 50 -35.88 -18.17 -8.35
C ALA A 50 -36.44 -18.47 -9.75
N ALA A 51 -37.08 -19.63 -9.97
CA ALA A 51 -37.74 -19.95 -11.24
C ALA A 51 -38.87 -18.97 -11.61
N GLU A 52 -39.64 -18.47 -10.63
CA GLU A 52 -40.69 -17.48 -10.89
C GLU A 52 -40.11 -16.12 -11.30
N LEU A 53 -39.05 -15.68 -10.61
CA LEU A 53 -38.29 -14.48 -10.98
C LEU A 53 -37.74 -14.60 -12.40
N ALA A 54 -37.16 -15.75 -12.75
CA ALA A 54 -36.58 -16.01 -14.07
C ALA A 54 -37.60 -15.92 -15.21
N ARG A 55 -38.85 -16.36 -14.99
CA ARG A 55 -39.93 -16.24 -16.01
C ARG A 55 -40.29 -14.79 -16.33
N ARG A 56 -40.03 -13.86 -15.41
CA ARG A 56 -40.48 -12.47 -15.48
C ARG A 56 -39.38 -11.48 -15.87
N CYS A 57 -38.12 -11.91 -15.92
CA CYS A 57 -36.98 -11.02 -16.11
C CYS A 57 -36.12 -11.42 -17.32
N ASP A 58 -35.79 -10.45 -18.17
CA ASP A 58 -34.76 -10.58 -19.23
C ASP A 58 -33.34 -10.46 -18.69
N LEU A 59 -33.18 -9.77 -17.56
CA LEU A 59 -31.89 -9.42 -16.99
C LEU A 59 -31.93 -9.70 -15.49
N ILE A 60 -31.01 -10.52 -15.01
CA ILE A 60 -30.99 -11.01 -13.63
C ILE A 60 -29.59 -10.78 -13.05
N LEU A 61 -29.50 -10.06 -11.93
CA LEU A 61 -28.25 -9.86 -11.19
C LEU A 61 -28.19 -10.83 -10.01
N LEU A 62 -27.01 -11.39 -9.77
CA LEU A 62 -26.73 -12.31 -8.66
C LEU A 62 -25.65 -11.73 -7.75
N CYS A 63 -25.82 -11.84 -6.43
CA CYS A 63 -24.79 -11.48 -5.45
C CYS A 63 -24.76 -12.51 -4.31
N LEU A 64 -24.05 -13.62 -4.52
CA LEU A 64 -24.00 -14.75 -3.59
C LEU A 64 -22.62 -14.92 -2.93
N PRO A 65 -22.47 -15.80 -1.92
CA PRO A 65 -21.19 -16.02 -1.26
C PRO A 65 -20.14 -16.76 -2.11
N ARG A 66 -20.54 -17.76 -2.91
CA ARG A 66 -19.64 -18.66 -3.66
C ARG A 66 -20.20 -19.05 -5.03
N THR A 67 -19.33 -19.41 -5.97
CA THR A 67 -19.73 -19.97 -7.28
C THR A 67 -20.56 -21.24 -7.16
N SER A 68 -20.32 -22.07 -6.14
CA SER A 68 -21.17 -23.25 -5.88
C SER A 68 -22.61 -22.87 -5.51
N ASP A 69 -22.80 -21.74 -4.83
CA ASP A 69 -24.13 -21.23 -4.50
C ASP A 69 -24.82 -20.69 -5.77
N VAL A 70 -24.06 -20.11 -6.72
CA VAL A 70 -24.54 -19.69 -8.04
C VAL A 70 -24.96 -20.90 -8.88
N ASP A 71 -24.15 -21.96 -8.92
CA ASP A 71 -24.49 -23.21 -9.62
C ASP A 71 -25.78 -23.84 -9.06
N ALA A 72 -25.88 -23.96 -7.72
CA ALA A 72 -27.06 -24.48 -7.06
C ALA A 72 -28.30 -23.60 -7.30
N LEU A 73 -28.16 -22.28 -7.29
CA LEU A 73 -29.26 -21.36 -7.61
C LEU A 73 -29.73 -21.51 -9.05
N ILE A 74 -28.81 -21.71 -10.00
CA ILE A 74 -29.19 -21.81 -11.41
C ILE A 74 -29.82 -23.17 -11.70
N PHE A 75 -29.17 -24.26 -11.30
CA PHE A 75 -29.49 -25.61 -11.78
C PHE A 75 -30.11 -26.53 -10.72
N GLY A 76 -30.20 -26.12 -9.46
CA GLY A 76 -30.85 -26.89 -8.40
C GLY A 76 -32.38 -26.89 -8.52
N ASP A 77 -33.03 -27.66 -7.65
CA ASP A 77 -34.50 -27.78 -7.61
C ASP A 77 -35.16 -26.41 -7.35
N GLY A 78 -36.06 -26.01 -8.25
CA GLY A 78 -36.71 -24.69 -8.20
C GLY A 78 -35.79 -23.51 -8.55
N GLY A 79 -34.58 -23.80 -9.04
CA GLY A 79 -33.58 -22.82 -9.49
C GLY A 79 -33.98 -22.08 -10.77
N LEU A 80 -33.14 -21.12 -11.17
CA LEU A 80 -33.40 -20.23 -12.31
C LEU A 80 -33.71 -21.01 -13.60
N ALA A 81 -33.02 -22.11 -13.87
CA ALA A 81 -33.18 -22.92 -15.07
C ALA A 81 -34.64 -23.37 -15.32
N GLY A 82 -35.45 -23.55 -14.27
CA GLY A 82 -36.87 -23.87 -14.39
C GLY A 82 -37.77 -22.73 -14.91
N GLY A 83 -37.21 -21.54 -15.13
CA GLY A 83 -37.94 -20.37 -15.64
C GLY A 83 -37.18 -19.48 -16.62
N LEU A 84 -35.90 -19.76 -16.88
CA LEU A 84 -35.10 -19.02 -17.86
C LEU A 84 -35.64 -19.20 -19.28
N ARG A 85 -35.46 -18.18 -20.11
CA ARG A 85 -35.82 -18.17 -21.53
C ARG A 85 -34.66 -17.71 -22.39
N ALA A 86 -34.66 -18.13 -23.65
CA ALA A 86 -33.67 -17.67 -24.61
C ALA A 86 -33.63 -16.13 -24.66
N GLY A 87 -32.42 -15.57 -24.72
CA GLY A 87 -32.17 -14.13 -24.66
C GLY A 87 -32.02 -13.56 -23.26
N THR A 88 -32.24 -14.34 -22.19
CA THR A 88 -32.00 -13.88 -20.82
C THR A 88 -30.51 -13.65 -20.59
N LEU A 89 -30.17 -12.58 -19.87
CA LEU A 89 -28.82 -12.25 -19.42
C LEU A 89 -28.71 -12.35 -17.89
N ILE A 90 -27.77 -13.17 -17.43
CA ILE A 90 -27.39 -13.28 -16.02
C ILE A 90 -26.10 -12.50 -15.79
N ILE A 91 -26.07 -11.64 -14.78
CA ILE A 91 -24.92 -10.86 -14.35
C ILE A 91 -24.51 -11.33 -12.96
N ASP A 92 -23.42 -12.08 -12.86
CA ASP A 92 -22.91 -12.59 -11.59
C ASP A 92 -21.94 -11.62 -10.92
N GLN A 93 -22.38 -10.96 -9.85
CA GLN A 93 -21.56 -10.05 -9.03
C GLN A 93 -20.86 -10.77 -7.87
N THR A 94 -20.94 -12.11 -7.81
CA THR A 94 -20.31 -12.95 -6.80
C THR A 94 -18.79 -12.95 -6.93
N SER A 95 -18.09 -12.92 -5.79
CA SER A 95 -16.65 -13.25 -5.75
C SER A 95 -16.46 -14.77 -5.91
N GLY A 96 -16.29 -15.20 -7.16
CA GLY A 96 -16.29 -16.59 -7.58
C GLY A 96 -14.93 -17.16 -8.03
N ILE A 97 -14.99 -18.40 -8.54
CA ILE A 97 -13.87 -19.12 -9.16
C ILE A 97 -13.97 -18.98 -10.69
N PRO A 98 -12.99 -18.35 -11.36
CA PRO A 98 -13.06 -18.03 -12.80
C PRO A 98 -13.46 -19.21 -13.69
N ALA A 99 -12.79 -20.35 -13.54
CA ALA A 99 -13.01 -21.54 -14.35
C ALA A 99 -14.41 -22.15 -14.14
N GLN A 100 -14.92 -22.12 -12.91
CA GLN A 100 -16.25 -22.65 -12.60
C GLN A 100 -17.34 -21.75 -13.19
N THR A 101 -17.22 -20.43 -13.02
CA THR A 101 -18.18 -19.46 -13.59
C THR A 101 -18.22 -19.54 -15.12
N ARG A 102 -17.07 -19.75 -15.75
CA ARG A 102 -16.98 -20.03 -17.19
C ARG A 102 -17.73 -21.30 -17.58
N ALA A 103 -17.60 -22.37 -16.81
CA ALA A 103 -18.34 -23.61 -17.04
C ALA A 103 -19.86 -23.42 -16.89
N LEU A 104 -20.32 -22.59 -15.95
CA LEU A 104 -21.73 -22.23 -15.82
C LEU A 104 -22.23 -21.48 -17.06
N ALA A 105 -21.44 -20.52 -17.56
CA ALA A 105 -21.77 -19.81 -18.79
C ALA A 105 -21.90 -20.74 -19.99
N VAL A 106 -20.97 -21.70 -20.16
CA VAL A 106 -21.03 -22.70 -21.24
C VAL A 106 -22.31 -23.53 -21.16
N ARG A 107 -22.70 -24.00 -19.98
CA ARG A 107 -23.94 -24.79 -19.79
C ARG A 107 -25.21 -23.99 -20.14
N LEU A 108 -25.20 -22.68 -19.90
CA LEU A 108 -26.36 -21.81 -20.19
C LEU A 108 -26.55 -21.51 -21.68
N VAL A 109 -25.49 -21.62 -22.49
CA VAL A 109 -25.55 -21.39 -23.95
C VAL A 109 -26.54 -22.34 -24.63
N GLU A 110 -26.66 -23.59 -24.17
CA GLU A 110 -27.61 -24.57 -24.72
C GLU A 110 -29.07 -24.13 -24.59
N SER A 111 -29.38 -23.30 -23.59
CA SER A 111 -30.71 -22.72 -23.35
C SER A 111 -30.88 -21.33 -23.97
N GLY A 112 -29.89 -20.86 -24.74
CA GLY A 112 -29.88 -19.51 -25.32
C GLY A 112 -29.74 -18.40 -24.27
N VAL A 113 -29.19 -18.71 -23.09
CA VAL A 113 -29.00 -17.75 -21.98
C VAL A 113 -27.53 -17.34 -21.93
N ALA A 114 -27.29 -16.04 -21.77
CA ALA A 114 -25.95 -15.51 -21.56
C ALA A 114 -25.66 -15.32 -20.06
N LEU A 115 -24.44 -15.64 -19.64
CA LEU A 115 -23.93 -15.29 -18.31
C LEU A 115 -22.66 -14.48 -18.47
N ILE A 116 -22.55 -13.39 -17.73
CA ILE A 116 -21.35 -12.57 -17.58
C ILE A 116 -21.01 -12.45 -16.10
N ASP A 117 -19.73 -12.30 -15.78
CA ASP A 117 -19.29 -11.98 -14.43
C ASP A 117 -19.00 -10.48 -14.31
N ALA A 118 -19.38 -9.91 -13.18
CA ALA A 118 -19.21 -8.50 -12.83
C ALA A 118 -18.94 -8.31 -11.32
N PRO A 119 -17.98 -9.02 -10.71
CA PRO A 119 -17.67 -8.87 -9.29
C PRO A 119 -17.25 -7.44 -8.94
N VAL A 120 -17.44 -7.09 -7.65
CA VAL A 120 -17.33 -5.71 -7.19
C VAL A 120 -16.22 -5.50 -6.15
N SER A 121 -15.66 -4.29 -6.09
CA SER A 121 -14.65 -3.90 -5.10
C SER A 121 -14.90 -2.51 -4.53
N GLY A 122 -14.78 -2.34 -3.21
CA GLY A 122 -15.01 -1.07 -2.50
C GLY A 122 -15.81 -1.17 -1.20
N GLY A 123 -16.33 -2.36 -0.88
CA GLY A 123 -17.07 -2.62 0.36
C GLY A 123 -18.47 -2.00 0.36
N VAL A 124 -19.25 -2.30 1.41
CA VAL A 124 -20.64 -1.82 1.56
C VAL A 124 -20.73 -0.29 1.60
N VAL A 125 -19.75 0.37 2.23
CA VAL A 125 -19.69 1.85 2.26
C VAL A 125 -19.56 2.42 0.85
N GLY A 126 -18.67 1.88 0.03
CA GLY A 126 -18.52 2.31 -1.36
C GLY A 126 -19.75 1.96 -2.21
N ALA A 127 -20.42 0.83 -1.93
CA ALA A 127 -21.61 0.41 -2.67
C ALA A 127 -22.78 1.37 -2.43
N ASN A 128 -23.03 1.72 -1.15
CA ASN A 128 -24.03 2.72 -0.79
C ASN A 128 -23.72 4.10 -1.38
N ALA A 129 -22.43 4.46 -1.48
CA ALA A 129 -21.99 5.72 -2.08
C ALA A 129 -21.99 5.70 -3.62
N GLY A 130 -22.22 4.54 -4.26
CA GLY A 130 -22.15 4.39 -5.72
C GLY A 130 -20.74 4.55 -6.29
N THR A 131 -19.69 4.25 -5.51
CA THR A 131 -18.29 4.47 -5.91
C THR A 131 -17.48 3.19 -6.09
N ILE A 132 -18.10 2.00 -5.97
CA ILE A 132 -17.41 0.71 -6.14
C ILE A 132 -16.88 0.51 -7.55
N SER A 133 -15.78 -0.22 -7.69
CA SER A 133 -15.35 -0.77 -8.98
C SER A 133 -16.15 -2.01 -9.33
N ILE A 134 -16.67 -2.08 -10.56
CA ILE A 134 -17.34 -3.24 -11.12
C ILE A 134 -16.44 -3.83 -12.22
N MET A 135 -16.03 -5.09 -12.08
CA MET A 135 -15.05 -5.76 -12.93
C MET A 135 -15.77 -6.71 -13.90
N VAL A 136 -16.22 -6.21 -15.05
CA VAL A 136 -17.11 -6.94 -15.97
C VAL A 136 -16.35 -7.68 -17.08
N SER A 137 -16.73 -8.93 -17.35
CA SER A 137 -16.21 -9.73 -18.48
C SER A 137 -17.21 -10.72 -19.04
N GLY A 138 -16.93 -11.21 -20.25
CA GLY A 138 -17.81 -12.09 -21.03
C GLY A 138 -18.09 -11.50 -22.42
N PRO A 139 -18.97 -12.08 -23.25
CA PRO A 139 -19.17 -11.62 -24.64
C PRO A 139 -19.52 -10.12 -24.75
N GLY A 140 -18.96 -9.43 -25.76
CA GLY A 140 -19.10 -7.98 -25.94
C GLY A 140 -20.54 -7.50 -25.94
N VAL A 141 -21.40 -8.14 -26.74
CA VAL A 141 -22.85 -7.82 -26.83
C VAL A 141 -23.56 -7.96 -25.47
N ALA A 142 -23.22 -8.99 -24.69
CA ALA A 142 -23.81 -9.19 -23.37
C ALA A 142 -23.38 -8.09 -22.39
N CYS A 143 -22.12 -7.65 -22.47
CA CYS A 143 -21.60 -6.62 -21.58
C CYS A 143 -22.06 -5.21 -21.96
N GLU A 144 -22.24 -4.93 -23.25
CA GLU A 144 -22.92 -3.71 -23.73
C GLU A 144 -24.36 -3.66 -23.23
N THR A 145 -25.07 -4.80 -23.26
CA THR A 145 -26.43 -4.93 -22.73
C THR A 145 -26.49 -4.70 -21.21
N ALA A 146 -25.48 -5.17 -20.47
CA ALA A 146 -25.37 -4.99 -19.02
C ALA A 146 -24.92 -3.57 -18.61
N LEU A 147 -24.26 -2.82 -19.49
CA LEU A 147 -23.59 -1.57 -19.11
C LEU A 147 -24.52 -0.52 -18.47
N PRO A 148 -25.76 -0.29 -18.97
CA PRO A 148 -26.67 0.68 -18.34
C PRO A 148 -27.02 0.33 -16.88
N VAL A 149 -27.31 -0.95 -16.60
CA VAL A 149 -27.67 -1.38 -15.23
C VAL A 149 -26.47 -1.38 -14.30
N LEU A 150 -25.27 -1.73 -14.79
CA LEU A 150 -24.04 -1.65 -14.01
C LEU A 150 -23.69 -0.18 -13.69
N ARG A 151 -23.90 0.74 -14.63
CA ARG A 151 -23.66 2.19 -14.42
C ARG A 151 -24.62 2.85 -13.45
N ALA A 152 -25.85 2.36 -13.33
CA ALA A 152 -26.80 2.80 -12.31
C ALA A 152 -26.33 2.43 -10.89
N ILE A 153 -25.55 1.35 -10.74
CA ILE A 153 -24.92 0.98 -9.47
C ILE A 153 -23.69 1.86 -9.21
N SER A 154 -22.81 2.01 -10.20
CA SER A 154 -21.59 2.81 -10.09
C SER A 154 -21.06 3.25 -11.47
N PRO A 155 -20.53 4.47 -11.62
CA PRO A 155 -19.88 4.90 -12.86
C PRO A 155 -18.56 4.15 -13.13
N ASN A 156 -17.98 3.48 -12.14
CA ASN A 156 -16.69 2.79 -12.23
C ASN A 156 -16.85 1.35 -12.74
N VAL A 157 -17.27 1.19 -13.99
CA VAL A 157 -17.39 -0.11 -14.68
C VAL A 157 -16.17 -0.34 -15.58
N PHE A 158 -15.43 -1.42 -15.33
CA PHE A 158 -14.22 -1.79 -16.06
C PHE A 158 -14.39 -3.09 -16.82
N ARG A 159 -14.11 -3.05 -18.11
CA ARG A 159 -14.06 -4.24 -18.96
C ARG A 159 -12.75 -5.00 -18.70
N CYS A 160 -12.84 -6.14 -18.03
CA CYS A 160 -11.67 -6.95 -17.63
C CYS A 160 -11.19 -7.90 -18.72
N GLY A 161 -12.10 -8.35 -19.59
CA GLY A 161 -11.79 -9.26 -20.69
C GLY A 161 -13.05 -9.72 -21.42
N ASP A 162 -12.87 -10.48 -22.49
CA ASP A 162 -13.96 -10.98 -23.32
C ASP A 162 -14.44 -12.37 -22.89
N GLN A 163 -13.71 -13.03 -21.99
CA GLN A 163 -14.06 -14.37 -21.51
C GLN A 163 -14.73 -14.27 -20.14
N VAL A 164 -15.76 -15.08 -19.94
CA VAL A 164 -16.38 -15.20 -18.62
C VAL A 164 -15.35 -15.76 -17.64
N GLY A 165 -15.23 -15.12 -16.48
CA GLY A 165 -14.27 -15.40 -15.43
C GLY A 165 -13.08 -14.43 -15.38
N ASP A 166 -12.85 -13.60 -16.40
CA ASP A 166 -11.72 -12.64 -16.39
C ASP A 166 -11.90 -11.55 -15.31
N GLY A 167 -13.14 -11.13 -15.06
CA GLY A 167 -13.53 -10.20 -14.00
C GLY A 167 -13.35 -10.82 -12.62
N GLN A 168 -13.69 -12.11 -12.46
CA GLN A 168 -13.39 -12.87 -11.24
C GLN A 168 -11.89 -13.04 -11.02
N ALA A 169 -11.10 -13.32 -12.06
CA ALA A 169 -9.65 -13.39 -11.96
C ALA A 169 -9.07 -12.03 -11.52
N MET A 170 -9.53 -10.95 -12.15
CA MET A 170 -9.17 -9.58 -11.76
C MET A 170 -9.54 -9.28 -10.29
N LYS A 171 -10.71 -9.74 -9.84
CA LYS A 171 -11.16 -9.57 -8.46
C LYS A 171 -10.28 -10.31 -7.47
N LEU A 172 -9.86 -11.53 -7.79
CA LEU A 172 -8.93 -12.31 -6.96
C LEU A 172 -7.57 -11.62 -6.85
N VAL A 173 -7.03 -11.13 -7.97
CA VAL A 173 -5.79 -10.32 -7.99
C VAL A 173 -5.93 -9.06 -7.12
N ASN A 174 -7.06 -8.34 -7.23
CA ASN A 174 -7.34 -7.18 -6.38
C ASN A 174 -7.38 -7.55 -4.89
N ASN A 175 -8.06 -8.64 -4.53
CA ASN A 175 -8.22 -9.03 -3.14
C ASN A 175 -6.91 -9.52 -2.54
N LEU A 176 -6.08 -10.23 -3.32
CA LEU A 176 -4.72 -10.61 -2.94
C LEU A 176 -3.90 -9.37 -2.55
N LEU A 177 -3.87 -8.34 -3.41
CA LEU A 177 -3.18 -7.09 -3.11
C LEU A 177 -3.77 -6.40 -1.88
N SER A 178 -5.10 -6.35 -1.78
CA SER A 178 -5.80 -5.72 -0.67
C SER A 178 -5.46 -6.37 0.68
N ALA A 179 -5.45 -7.70 0.76
CA ALA A 179 -5.12 -8.45 1.97
C ALA A 179 -3.63 -8.41 2.28
N GLY A 180 -2.78 -8.61 1.26
CA GLY A 180 -1.34 -8.61 1.42
C GLY A 180 -0.80 -7.26 1.86
N CYS A 181 -1.24 -6.16 1.23
CA CYS A 181 -0.86 -4.82 1.65
C CYS A 181 -1.36 -4.51 3.07
N ARG A 182 -2.58 -4.96 3.43
CA ARG A 182 -3.13 -4.76 4.78
C ARG A 182 -2.29 -5.47 5.84
N LEU A 183 -2.09 -6.78 5.75
CA LEU A 183 -1.40 -7.54 6.79
C LEU A 183 0.08 -7.18 6.89
N SER A 184 0.77 -6.97 5.77
CA SER A 184 2.17 -6.49 5.79
C SER A 184 2.30 -5.10 6.39
N THR A 185 1.34 -4.19 6.13
CA THR A 185 1.31 -2.87 6.77
C THR A 185 1.14 -3.00 8.28
N LEU A 186 0.18 -3.81 8.73
CA LEU A 186 -0.11 -3.95 10.16
C LEU A 186 1.08 -4.50 10.94
N GLU A 187 1.76 -5.55 10.47
CA GLU A 187 2.92 -6.12 11.19
C GLU A 187 4.10 -5.13 11.29
N VAL A 188 4.36 -4.37 10.23
CA VAL A 188 5.46 -3.39 10.23
C VAL A 188 5.10 -2.17 11.09
N ILE A 189 3.84 -1.72 11.08
CA ILE A 189 3.36 -0.65 11.97
C ILE A 189 3.42 -1.10 13.42
N ALA A 190 3.02 -2.32 13.76
CA ALA A 190 3.15 -2.85 15.11
C ALA A 190 4.61 -2.84 15.59
N MET A 191 5.57 -3.20 14.72
CA MET A 191 6.99 -3.07 15.03
C MET A 191 7.39 -1.60 15.31
N GLY A 192 7.00 -0.66 14.45
CA GLY A 192 7.27 0.77 14.65
C GLY A 192 6.68 1.33 15.95
N ARG A 193 5.46 0.89 16.30
CA ARG A 193 4.78 1.25 17.55
C ARG A 193 5.51 0.69 18.77
N LYS A 194 5.94 -0.58 18.71
CA LYS A 194 6.72 -1.21 19.77
C LYS A 194 8.09 -0.54 19.98
N MET A 195 8.66 0.02 18.91
CA MET A 195 9.88 0.83 18.96
C MET A 195 9.67 2.25 19.51
N GLY A 196 8.44 2.66 19.82
CA GLY A 196 8.14 3.93 20.48
C GLY A 196 7.74 5.09 19.56
N VAL A 197 7.53 4.85 18.26
CA VAL A 197 7.01 5.90 17.35
C VAL A 197 5.50 6.00 17.47
N SER A 198 4.93 7.21 17.51
CA SER A 198 3.48 7.41 17.57
C SER A 198 2.76 6.90 16.31
N LEU A 199 1.52 6.41 16.45
CA LEU A 199 0.74 5.99 15.28
C LEU A 199 0.49 7.14 14.31
N ALA A 200 0.26 8.34 14.83
CA ALA A 200 0.07 9.55 14.03
C ALA A 200 1.31 9.85 13.17
N ALA A 201 2.51 9.84 13.75
CA ALA A 201 3.75 10.10 13.01
C ALA A 201 4.04 9.01 11.96
N LEU A 202 3.87 7.73 12.31
CA LEU A 202 4.01 6.62 11.36
C LEU A 202 3.02 6.76 10.20
N THR A 203 1.76 7.09 10.50
CA THR A 203 0.71 7.23 9.49
C THR A 203 0.99 8.39 8.54
N ASP A 204 1.34 9.57 9.07
CA ASP A 204 1.65 10.75 8.25
C ASP A 204 2.89 10.51 7.38
N ALA A 205 3.97 10.02 7.97
CA ALA A 205 5.22 9.75 7.25
C ALA A 205 5.06 8.70 6.15
N VAL A 206 4.37 7.58 6.42
CA VAL A 206 4.14 6.53 5.41
C VAL A 206 3.23 7.03 4.29
N ASN A 207 2.21 7.83 4.60
CA ASN A 207 1.29 8.38 3.60
C ASN A 207 1.94 9.44 2.68
N ARG A 208 2.95 10.17 3.18
CA ARG A 208 3.80 11.06 2.39
C ARG A 208 4.93 10.31 1.65
N GLY A 209 5.29 9.13 2.15
CA GLY A 209 6.33 8.27 1.60
C GLY A 209 5.85 7.29 0.52
N SER A 210 6.75 6.39 0.15
CA SER A 210 6.51 5.35 -0.87
C SER A 210 5.70 4.15 -0.34
N GLY A 211 5.56 4.00 0.98
CA GLY A 211 4.83 2.91 1.62
C GLY A 211 3.31 3.05 1.57
N ARG A 212 2.77 4.20 1.13
CA ARG A 212 1.33 4.46 1.12
C ARG A 212 0.53 3.42 0.33
N ASN A 213 -0.58 2.98 0.90
CA ASN A 213 -1.56 2.09 0.27
C ASN A 213 -2.96 2.36 0.81
N ARG A 214 -3.96 1.57 0.38
CA ARG A 214 -5.34 1.74 0.87
C ARG A 214 -5.44 1.69 2.40
N THR A 215 -4.77 0.73 3.04
CA THR A 215 -4.78 0.53 4.50
C THR A 215 -4.19 1.71 5.25
N THR A 216 -3.09 2.31 4.78
CA THR A 216 -2.48 3.47 5.43
C THR A 216 -3.34 4.73 5.33
N ARG A 217 -4.03 4.91 4.19
CA ARG A 217 -4.90 6.07 3.94
C ARG A 217 -6.28 5.98 4.58
N THR A 218 -6.77 4.76 4.84
CA THR A 218 -8.07 4.56 5.49
C THR A 218 -7.87 4.11 6.93
N THR A 219 -7.54 2.84 7.12
CA THR A 219 -7.53 2.19 8.44
C THR A 219 -6.57 2.89 9.39
N LEU A 220 -5.31 3.09 9.02
CA LEU A 220 -4.36 3.75 9.93
C LEU A 220 -4.72 5.21 10.20
N SER A 221 -5.28 5.91 9.21
CA SER A 221 -5.70 7.31 9.38
C SER A 221 -6.88 7.44 10.34
N GLU A 222 -7.82 6.49 10.30
CA GLU A 222 -8.93 6.43 11.25
C GLU A 222 -8.44 6.04 12.67
N LEU A 223 -7.57 5.03 12.77
CA LEU A 223 -6.99 4.63 14.05
C LEU A 223 -6.17 5.75 14.69
N ALA A 224 -5.37 6.49 13.90
CA ALA A 224 -4.61 7.64 14.36
C ALA A 224 -5.51 8.79 14.82
N ALA A 225 -6.74 8.88 14.30
CA ALA A 225 -7.76 9.82 14.74
C ALA A 225 -8.62 9.29 15.91
N GLY A 226 -8.23 8.16 16.53
CA GLY A 226 -8.95 7.54 17.65
C GLY A 226 -10.28 6.89 17.27
N LYS A 227 -10.50 6.59 15.99
CA LYS A 227 -11.75 5.99 15.49
C LYS A 227 -11.56 4.50 15.23
N LEU A 228 -12.30 3.68 15.97
CA LEU A 228 -12.49 2.25 15.66
C LEU A 228 -13.68 2.09 14.73
N MET A 229 -13.43 1.87 13.44
CA MET A 229 -14.50 1.52 12.50
C MET A 229 -14.48 0.02 12.22
N PRO A 230 -15.53 -0.73 12.61
CA PRO A 230 -15.66 -2.11 12.19
C PRO A 230 -15.94 -2.13 10.68
N SER A 231 -15.14 -2.86 9.87
CA SER A 231 -15.68 -3.26 8.57
C SER A 231 -16.77 -4.27 8.80
N ARG A 232 -17.68 -4.32 7.84
CA ARG A 232 -18.72 -5.33 7.73
C ARG A 232 -18.27 -6.47 6.81
N PHE A 233 -16.96 -6.71 6.71
CA PHE A 233 -16.40 -7.78 5.89
C PHE A 233 -15.74 -8.83 6.78
N ALA A 234 -16.30 -10.04 6.76
CA ALA A 234 -15.83 -11.14 7.57
C ALA A 234 -14.42 -11.59 7.12
N MET A 235 -13.56 -11.86 8.10
CA MET A 235 -12.21 -12.36 7.88
C MET A 235 -12.23 -13.70 7.13
N ALA A 236 -13.21 -14.57 7.42
CA ALA A 236 -13.41 -15.84 6.73
C ALA A 236 -13.69 -15.68 5.22
N LEU A 237 -14.35 -14.59 4.82
CA LEU A 237 -14.56 -14.29 3.39
C LEU A 237 -13.26 -13.84 2.72
N MET A 238 -12.43 -13.05 3.40
CA MET A 238 -11.10 -12.72 2.89
C MET A 238 -10.22 -13.97 2.76
N LEU A 239 -10.28 -14.87 3.75
CA LEU A 239 -9.57 -16.14 3.72
C LEU A 239 -10.02 -17.02 2.54
N LYS A 240 -11.33 -17.09 2.26
CA LYS A 240 -11.87 -17.74 1.06
C LYS A 240 -11.25 -17.15 -0.21
N ASP A 241 -11.24 -15.83 -0.35
CA ASP A 241 -10.70 -15.17 -1.54
C ASP A 241 -9.19 -15.42 -1.69
N MET A 242 -8.43 -15.50 -0.57
CA MET A 242 -7.00 -15.84 -0.62
C MET A 242 -6.79 -17.28 -1.09
N ASN A 243 -7.61 -18.23 -0.62
CA ASN A 243 -7.57 -19.60 -1.10
C ASN A 243 -7.86 -19.69 -2.60
N GLN A 244 -8.83 -18.92 -3.09
CA GLN A 244 -9.17 -18.87 -4.51
C GLN A 244 -8.06 -18.22 -5.35
N ALA A 245 -7.43 -17.16 -4.86
CA ALA A 245 -6.29 -16.53 -5.53
C ALA A 245 -5.08 -17.48 -5.62
N ILE A 246 -4.78 -18.22 -4.53
CA ILE A 246 -3.73 -19.24 -4.53
C ILE A 246 -4.09 -20.39 -5.48
N GLN A 247 -5.35 -20.83 -5.52
CA GLN A 247 -5.77 -21.86 -6.48
C GLN A 247 -5.60 -21.39 -7.92
N LEU A 248 -6.04 -20.15 -8.24
CA LEU A 248 -5.84 -19.56 -9.56
C LEU A 248 -4.35 -19.52 -9.92
N ALA A 249 -3.48 -19.17 -8.98
CA ALA A 249 -2.04 -19.18 -9.19
C ALA A 249 -1.50 -20.59 -9.47
N MET A 250 -1.91 -21.60 -8.68
CA MET A 250 -1.51 -23.00 -8.86
C MET A 250 -1.96 -23.55 -10.22
N ASP A 251 -3.21 -23.29 -10.61
CA ASP A 251 -3.78 -23.71 -11.91
C ASP A 251 -2.99 -23.11 -13.09
N ASN A 252 -2.28 -22.00 -12.87
CA ASN A 252 -1.47 -21.28 -13.84
C ASN A 252 0.04 -21.41 -13.62
N GLY A 253 0.49 -22.26 -12.69
CA GLY A 253 1.90 -22.48 -12.40
C GLY A 253 2.65 -21.29 -11.80
N VAL A 254 1.96 -20.36 -11.15
CA VAL A 254 2.56 -19.15 -10.54
C VAL A 254 2.85 -19.38 -9.05
N PRO A 255 4.12 -19.30 -8.61
CA PRO A 255 4.45 -19.35 -7.19
C PRO A 255 3.92 -18.13 -6.43
N THR A 256 3.39 -18.35 -5.23
CA THR A 256 2.77 -17.29 -4.41
C THR A 256 3.27 -17.26 -2.96
N PRO A 257 4.59 -17.14 -2.72
CA PRO A 257 5.15 -17.27 -1.37
C PRO A 257 4.61 -16.22 -0.40
N LEU A 258 4.39 -14.97 -0.85
CA LEU A 258 3.88 -13.91 0.02
C LEU A 258 2.40 -14.11 0.32
N THR A 259 1.61 -14.44 -0.70
CA THR A 259 0.17 -14.69 -0.51
C THR A 259 -0.09 -15.89 0.40
N ASN A 260 0.75 -16.92 0.37
CA ASN A 260 0.62 -18.06 1.28
C ASN A 260 0.82 -17.67 2.76
N ILE A 261 1.75 -16.76 3.06
CA ILE A 261 1.94 -16.24 4.43
C ILE A 261 0.73 -15.42 4.86
N VAL A 262 0.24 -14.53 3.98
CA VAL A 262 -0.96 -13.71 4.22
C VAL A 262 -2.18 -14.60 4.47
N ARG A 263 -2.35 -15.66 3.68
CA ARG A 263 -3.40 -16.67 3.88
C ARG A 263 -3.24 -17.39 5.22
N GLY A 264 -2.02 -17.75 5.61
CA GLY A 264 -1.73 -18.34 6.91
C GLY A 264 -2.11 -17.44 8.08
N LEU A 265 -1.80 -16.15 8.01
CA LEU A 265 -2.18 -15.15 9.02
C LEU A 265 -3.70 -15.02 9.15
N LEU A 266 -4.42 -14.96 8.03
CA LEU A 266 -5.89 -14.94 8.04
C LEU A 266 -6.47 -16.24 8.62
N GLN A 267 -5.87 -17.40 8.31
CA GLN A 267 -6.27 -18.68 8.88
C GLN A 267 -6.08 -18.69 10.40
N ILE A 268 -4.94 -18.20 10.91
CA ILE A 268 -4.72 -18.07 12.35
C ILE A 268 -5.80 -17.18 12.95
N GLY A 269 -6.07 -16.01 12.38
CA GLY A 269 -7.10 -15.09 12.86
C GLY A 269 -8.49 -15.71 12.91
N VAL A 270 -8.92 -16.42 11.86
CA VAL A 270 -10.21 -17.13 11.86
C VAL A 270 -10.24 -18.22 12.93
N SER A 271 -9.16 -18.99 13.07
CA SER A 271 -9.07 -20.07 14.07
C SER A 271 -9.07 -19.56 15.51
N THR A 272 -8.51 -18.38 15.78
CA THR A 272 -8.39 -17.84 17.15
C THR A 272 -9.50 -16.87 17.53
N LEU A 273 -10.06 -16.13 16.57
CA LEU A 273 -11.11 -15.13 16.80
C LEU A 273 -12.52 -15.61 16.40
N GLY A 274 -12.62 -16.74 15.69
CA GLY A 274 -13.87 -17.36 15.26
C GLY A 274 -14.32 -16.97 13.83
N GLU A 275 -15.30 -17.71 13.30
CA GLU A 275 -15.78 -17.56 11.91
C GLU A 275 -16.50 -16.23 11.65
N THR A 276 -17.04 -15.60 12.70
CA THR A 276 -17.75 -14.32 12.63
C THR A 276 -16.83 -13.11 12.77
N ALA A 277 -15.52 -13.34 12.96
CA ALA A 277 -14.53 -12.27 13.10
C ALA A 277 -14.53 -11.35 11.88
N GLN A 278 -14.49 -10.05 12.11
CA GLN A 278 -14.35 -9.04 11.06
C GLN A 278 -12.88 -8.87 10.67
N LEU A 279 -12.64 -8.46 9.42
CA LEU A 279 -11.29 -8.34 8.89
C LEU A 279 -10.41 -7.33 9.66
N GLU A 280 -10.99 -6.31 10.30
CA GLU A 280 -10.26 -5.31 11.11
C GLU A 280 -9.71 -5.92 12.39
N GLN A 281 -10.30 -7.01 12.88
CA GLN A 281 -9.77 -7.73 14.04
C GLN A 281 -8.44 -8.44 13.73
N ALA A 282 -7.98 -8.42 12.47
CA ALA A 282 -6.60 -8.74 12.16
C ALA A 282 -5.59 -7.81 12.88
N ILE A 283 -6.02 -6.61 13.29
CA ILE A 283 -5.24 -5.71 14.16
C ILE A 283 -4.96 -6.41 15.49
N GLU A 284 -5.97 -7.01 16.13
CA GLU A 284 -5.84 -7.70 17.43
C GLU A 284 -4.88 -8.90 17.33
N LEU A 285 -4.96 -9.65 16.23
CA LEU A 285 -4.03 -10.74 15.95
C LEU A 285 -2.58 -10.24 15.88
N VAL A 286 -2.35 -9.19 15.08
CA VAL A 286 -1.00 -8.63 14.90
C VAL A 286 -0.48 -8.01 16.20
N GLU A 287 -1.31 -7.29 16.95
CA GLU A 287 -0.99 -6.76 18.27
C GLU A 287 -0.58 -7.87 19.25
N SER A 288 -1.33 -8.98 19.26
CA SER A 288 -1.01 -10.16 20.08
C SER A 288 0.32 -10.79 19.68
N MET A 289 0.59 -10.95 18.38
CA MET A 289 1.84 -11.53 17.89
C MET A 289 3.04 -10.62 18.19
N ALA A 290 2.86 -9.31 18.07
CA ALA A 290 3.89 -8.32 18.33
C ALA A 290 4.05 -7.98 19.82
N GLY A 291 3.11 -8.36 20.69
CA GLY A 291 3.13 -7.96 22.10
C GLY A 291 3.13 -6.44 22.26
N THR A 292 2.26 -5.76 21.52
CA THR A 292 2.13 -4.29 21.51
C THR A 292 0.70 -3.87 21.19
N ARG A 293 0.40 -2.57 21.25
CA ARG A 293 -0.85 -1.98 20.77
C ARG A 293 -0.56 -0.99 19.65
N ILE A 294 -1.27 -1.13 18.55
CA ILE A 294 -1.19 -0.22 17.41
C ILE A 294 -1.86 1.10 17.78
N MET A 295 -3.08 1.03 18.31
CA MET A 295 -3.76 2.21 18.85
C MET A 295 -3.16 2.59 20.20
N ASP A 296 -2.98 3.88 20.46
CA ASP A 296 -2.72 4.36 21.81
C ASP A 296 -3.90 3.97 22.71
N ALA A 297 -3.66 3.29 23.83
CA ALA A 297 -4.70 3.16 24.87
C ALA A 297 -5.18 4.57 25.21
N GLU A 298 -6.49 4.82 25.41
CA GLU A 298 -7.06 6.15 25.70
C GLU A 298 -6.16 6.94 26.64
N ALA A 299 -5.23 7.68 26.04
CA ALA A 299 -4.41 8.64 26.72
C ALA A 299 -5.39 9.78 26.88
N GLY A 300 -5.96 9.90 28.08
CA GLY A 300 -6.98 10.89 28.40
C GLY A 300 -6.55 12.22 27.79
N SER A 301 -7.21 12.59 26.68
CA SER A 301 -6.77 13.62 25.74
C SER A 301 -5.24 13.67 25.51
N PRO A 302 -4.71 13.41 24.30
CA PRO A 302 -3.60 14.25 23.91
C PRO A 302 -4.17 15.68 24.02
N ALA A 303 -3.59 16.50 24.88
CA ALA A 303 -3.76 17.93 24.71
C ALA A 303 -3.37 18.16 23.26
N VAL A 304 -4.36 18.42 22.40
CA VAL A 304 -4.13 19.16 21.18
C VAL A 304 -3.59 20.47 21.73
N SER A 305 -2.25 20.58 21.82
CA SER A 305 -1.62 21.86 22.02
C SER A 305 -1.88 22.61 20.73
N GLY A 306 -3.08 23.19 20.62
CA GLY A 306 -3.40 24.29 19.73
C GLY A 306 -2.68 25.56 20.17
N ALA A 307 -1.42 25.42 20.58
CA ALA A 307 -0.48 26.51 20.61
C ALA A 307 0.28 26.41 19.29
N LEU A 308 -0.08 27.29 18.35
CA LEU A 308 0.88 27.80 17.38
C LEU A 308 2.19 28.04 18.14
N PRO A 309 3.36 27.67 17.60
CA PRO A 309 4.62 28.05 18.21
C PRO A 309 4.56 29.54 18.46
N ARG A 310 4.70 29.92 19.74
CA ARG A 310 5.06 31.30 20.07
C ARG A 310 6.33 31.53 19.26
N ALA A 311 6.27 32.44 18.31
CA ALA A 311 7.45 32.90 17.61
C ALA A 311 8.45 33.28 18.70
N VAL A 312 9.47 32.44 18.90
CA VAL A 312 10.71 32.92 19.48
C VAL A 312 11.20 33.86 18.42
N ALA A 313 10.96 35.15 18.65
CA ALA A 313 11.65 36.21 17.96
C ALA A 313 13.13 35.85 18.09
N GLY A 314 13.71 35.32 17.02
CA GLY A 314 15.14 35.22 16.89
C GLY A 314 15.67 36.61 17.19
N ALA A 315 16.49 36.70 18.23
CA ALA A 315 17.39 37.82 18.39
C ALA A 315 18.02 38.10 17.01
N HIS A 316 17.89 39.34 16.55
CA HIS A 316 18.45 39.80 15.28
C HIS A 316 19.81 39.15 15.00
N GLY A 317 19.92 38.34 13.94
CA GLY A 317 21.13 37.60 13.65
C GLY A 317 21.08 36.94 12.27
N THR A 318 22.18 37.01 11.56
CA THR A 318 22.47 36.40 10.24
C THR A 318 21.88 34.99 10.07
N PRO A 319 21.40 34.63 8.87
CA PRO A 319 20.93 33.26 8.58
C PRO A 319 22.02 32.22 8.89
N PRO A 320 21.65 31.02 9.38
CA PRO A 320 22.61 30.00 9.79
C PRO A 320 23.46 29.56 8.59
N ARG A 321 24.76 29.36 8.83
CA ARG A 321 25.68 28.86 7.80
C ARG A 321 25.51 27.35 7.67
N ILE A 322 25.35 26.88 6.43
CA ILE A 322 24.98 25.49 6.16
C ILE A 322 26.15 24.72 5.55
N GLY A 323 26.48 23.58 6.16
CA GLY A 323 27.42 22.59 5.64
C GLY A 323 26.70 21.35 5.11
N TYR A 324 27.24 20.70 4.09
CA TYR A 324 26.70 19.44 3.56
C TYR A 324 27.83 18.44 3.24
N VAL A 325 27.76 17.24 3.81
CA VAL A 325 28.74 16.18 3.66
C VAL A 325 28.11 14.95 3.01
N GLY A 326 28.77 14.42 1.97
CA GLY A 326 28.28 13.27 1.20
C GLY A 326 27.42 13.72 0.02
N LEU A 327 28.03 13.82 -1.15
CA LEU A 327 27.50 14.38 -2.39
C LEU A 327 27.27 13.31 -3.47
N GLY A 328 27.02 12.06 -3.05
CA GLY A 328 26.61 10.98 -3.94
C GLY A 328 25.23 11.23 -4.57
N THR A 329 24.62 10.22 -5.22
CA THR A 329 23.36 10.39 -5.97
C THR A 329 22.25 11.10 -5.17
N MET A 330 22.02 10.68 -3.92
CA MET A 330 21.00 11.31 -3.06
C MET A 330 21.49 12.64 -2.47
N GLY A 331 22.64 12.62 -1.79
CA GLY A 331 23.14 13.80 -1.08
C GLY A 331 23.45 14.98 -2.00
N GLY A 332 23.95 14.71 -3.22
CA GLY A 332 24.12 15.74 -4.24
C GLY A 332 22.79 16.33 -4.73
N ALA A 333 21.74 15.52 -4.88
CA ALA A 333 20.41 16.03 -5.25
C ALA A 333 19.80 16.92 -4.15
N LEU A 334 19.95 16.53 -2.89
CA LEU A 334 19.51 17.29 -1.72
C LEU A 334 20.30 18.60 -1.56
N ALA A 335 21.63 18.55 -1.69
CA ALA A 335 22.49 19.73 -1.63
C ALA A 335 22.16 20.73 -2.75
N ARG A 336 21.91 20.27 -3.98
CA ARG A 336 21.46 21.14 -5.09
C ARG A 336 20.13 21.81 -4.79
N ARG A 337 19.19 21.09 -4.17
CA ARG A 337 17.90 21.65 -3.77
C ARG A 337 18.08 22.73 -2.71
N LEU A 338 18.94 22.49 -1.73
CA LEU A 338 19.26 23.44 -0.66
C LEU A 338 19.92 24.71 -1.20
N LEU A 339 20.82 24.59 -2.18
CA LEU A 339 21.48 25.71 -2.88
C LEU A 339 20.52 26.69 -3.56
N LEU A 340 19.28 26.27 -3.87
CA LEU A 340 18.26 27.17 -4.44
C LEU A 340 17.81 28.25 -3.46
N SER A 341 18.06 28.07 -2.16
CA SER A 341 17.56 28.95 -1.11
C SER A 341 18.61 29.37 -0.08
N HIS A 342 19.74 28.65 -0.01
CA HIS A 342 20.79 28.91 0.97
C HIS A 342 22.18 28.78 0.33
N PRO A 343 23.16 29.60 0.72
CA PRO A 343 24.57 29.29 0.48
C PRO A 343 24.94 28.00 1.22
N VAL A 344 25.58 27.05 0.53
CA VAL A 344 25.97 25.76 1.12
C VAL A 344 27.47 25.52 0.93
N ARG A 345 28.15 25.19 2.03
CA ARG A 345 29.52 24.70 2.01
C ARG A 345 29.52 23.17 1.95
N VAL A 346 30.24 22.58 1.01
CA VAL A 346 30.12 21.14 0.70
C VAL A 346 31.43 20.39 0.85
N PHE A 347 31.34 19.11 1.21
CA PHE A 347 32.47 18.19 1.23
C PHE A 347 32.05 16.76 0.80
N ASP A 348 32.92 16.10 0.04
CA ASP A 348 32.84 14.66 -0.27
C ASP A 348 34.26 14.13 -0.45
N LEU A 349 34.49 12.83 -0.30
CA LEU A 349 35.78 12.20 -0.60
C LEU A 349 36.12 12.25 -2.11
N LYS A 350 35.09 12.18 -2.97
CA LYS A 350 35.23 12.19 -4.42
C LYS A 350 35.36 13.61 -4.96
N ALA A 351 36.48 13.90 -5.63
CA ALA A 351 36.74 15.20 -6.25
C ALA A 351 35.64 15.60 -7.25
N ASP A 352 35.22 14.67 -8.12
CA ASP A 352 34.18 14.94 -9.12
C ASP A 352 32.86 15.37 -8.50
N ALA A 353 32.49 14.80 -7.34
CA ALA A 353 31.27 15.18 -6.65
C ALA A 353 31.36 16.60 -6.07
N ARG A 354 32.53 17.01 -5.57
CA ARG A 354 32.80 18.39 -5.11
C ARG A 354 32.72 19.37 -6.27
N LEU A 355 33.44 19.09 -7.37
CA LEU A 355 33.47 19.93 -8.57
C LEU A 355 32.06 20.11 -9.17
N ALA A 356 31.25 19.04 -9.19
CA ALA A 356 29.89 19.10 -9.73
C ALA A 356 28.92 19.97 -8.92
N LEU A 357 29.17 20.18 -7.62
CA LEU A 357 28.39 21.07 -6.76
C LEU A 357 28.95 22.50 -6.76
N GLU A 358 30.28 22.64 -6.84
CA GLU A 358 30.95 23.94 -7.02
C GLU A 358 30.49 24.64 -8.31
N ALA A 359 30.40 23.89 -9.41
CA ALA A 359 29.93 24.39 -10.71
C ALA A 359 28.49 24.94 -10.68
N VAL A 360 27.70 24.64 -9.64
CA VAL A 360 26.34 25.18 -9.45
C VAL A 360 26.22 26.12 -8.25
N GLY A 361 27.36 26.62 -7.74
CA GLY A 361 27.41 27.70 -6.74
C GLY A 361 27.68 27.27 -5.30
N ALA A 362 28.02 26.00 -5.04
CA ALA A 362 28.48 25.58 -3.71
C ALA A 362 29.91 26.08 -3.42
N THR A 363 30.24 26.29 -2.14
CA THR A 363 31.63 26.51 -1.71
C THR A 363 32.24 25.20 -1.22
N VAL A 364 33.37 24.78 -1.75
CA VAL A 364 34.02 23.52 -1.33
C VAL A 364 34.82 23.75 -0.04
N ALA A 365 34.60 22.92 0.98
CA ALA A 365 35.46 22.90 2.17
C ALA A 365 36.76 22.13 1.89
N GLU A 366 37.85 22.55 2.54
CA GLU A 366 39.15 21.88 2.43
C GLU A 366 39.13 20.52 3.11
N ASP A 367 38.50 20.44 4.28
CA ASP A 367 38.38 19.26 5.12
C ASP A 367 37.11 19.30 5.98
N LEU A 368 36.81 18.22 6.71
CA LEU A 368 35.67 18.16 7.62
C LEU A 368 35.80 19.11 8.82
N PRO A 369 36.97 19.26 9.49
CA PRO A 369 37.11 20.18 10.61
C PRO A 369 36.86 21.65 10.22
N SER A 370 37.33 22.11 9.06
CA SER A 370 37.05 23.47 8.56
C SER A 370 35.57 23.67 8.24
N LEU A 371 34.93 22.69 7.60
CA LEU A 371 33.48 22.70 7.38
C LEU A 371 32.72 22.83 8.71
N ALA A 372 33.12 22.06 9.72
CA ALA A 372 32.50 22.07 11.03
C ALA A 372 32.67 23.41 11.77
N ARG A 373 33.84 24.05 11.68
CA ARG A 373 34.08 25.38 12.25
C ARG A 373 33.20 26.45 11.60
N ASP A 374 33.11 26.40 10.26
CA ASP A 374 32.48 27.44 9.45
C ASP A 374 30.95 27.34 9.36
N CYS A 375 30.34 26.20 9.72
CA CYS A 375 28.91 25.96 9.57
C CYS A 375 28.20 25.80 10.91
N ASP A 376 26.98 26.31 11.02
CA ASP A 376 26.15 26.23 12.22
C ASP A 376 25.22 24.99 12.18
N VAL A 377 24.78 24.62 10.97
CA VAL A 377 24.00 23.39 10.70
C VAL A 377 24.71 22.56 9.64
N ILE A 378 24.96 21.27 9.91
CA ILE A 378 25.74 20.38 9.04
C ILE A 378 24.90 19.16 8.67
N PHE A 379 24.60 19.00 7.38
CA PHE A 379 23.90 17.86 6.83
C PHE A 379 24.88 16.74 6.46
N ILE A 380 24.49 15.49 6.71
CA ILE A 380 25.26 14.30 6.33
C ILE A 380 24.36 13.37 5.52
N CYS A 381 24.84 12.86 4.38
CA CYS A 381 24.11 11.87 3.59
C CYS A 381 25.08 10.83 3.00
N VAL A 382 25.29 9.73 3.71
CA VAL A 382 26.25 8.68 3.35
C VAL A 382 25.63 7.28 3.38
N PRO A 383 26.33 6.20 2.98
CA PRO A 383 25.70 4.88 2.84
C PRO A 383 25.26 4.19 4.14
N THR A 384 25.94 4.42 5.28
CA THR A 384 25.71 3.68 6.53
C THR A 384 25.96 4.52 7.78
N SER A 385 25.34 4.15 8.92
CA SER A 385 25.62 4.78 10.22
C SER A 385 27.07 4.61 10.68
N ALA A 386 27.76 3.57 10.24
CA ALA A 386 29.20 3.42 10.48
C ALA A 386 30.01 4.50 9.74
N ALA A 387 29.63 4.84 8.51
CA ALA A 387 30.22 5.95 7.77
C ALA A 387 29.89 7.30 8.42
N VAL A 388 28.67 7.49 8.93
CA VAL A 388 28.30 8.68 9.72
C VAL A 388 29.20 8.81 10.96
N ARG A 389 29.35 7.73 11.73
CA ARG A 389 30.24 7.72 12.90
C ARG A 389 31.68 8.07 12.54
N ALA A 390 32.21 7.47 11.48
CA ALA A 390 33.58 7.72 11.02
C ALA A 390 33.78 9.17 10.55
N LEU A 391 32.80 9.75 9.85
CA LEU A 391 32.85 11.16 9.45
C LEU A 391 32.82 12.12 10.65
N ILE A 392 32.13 11.75 11.72
CA ILE A 392 32.02 12.60 12.91
C ILE A 392 33.26 12.45 13.79
N PHE A 393 33.60 11.22 14.20
CA PHE A 393 34.58 10.95 15.27
C PHE A 393 35.89 10.32 14.78
N GLY A 394 36.04 10.05 13.49
CA GLY A 394 37.31 9.58 12.92
C GLY A 394 38.39 10.66 12.95
N GLU A 395 39.63 10.27 12.68
CA GLU A 395 40.75 11.21 12.50
C GLU A 395 40.45 12.18 11.36
N GLY A 396 40.59 13.49 11.61
CA GLY A 396 40.18 14.55 10.69
C GLY A 396 38.66 14.64 10.51
N GLY A 397 37.88 14.16 11.48
CA GLY A 397 36.41 14.17 11.47
C GLY A 397 35.80 15.50 11.88
N LEU A 398 34.47 15.61 11.74
CA LEU A 398 33.72 16.82 12.10
C LEU A 398 33.91 17.24 13.56
N ALA A 399 34.06 16.28 14.49
CA ALA A 399 34.20 16.53 15.92
C ALA A 399 35.39 17.44 16.27
N GLU A 400 36.45 17.46 15.47
CA GLU A 400 37.62 18.33 15.67
C GLU A 400 37.33 19.81 15.39
N GLY A 401 36.25 20.13 14.68
CA GLY A 401 35.82 21.50 14.39
C GLY A 401 34.45 21.86 14.97
N LEU A 402 33.74 20.91 15.59
CA LEU A 402 32.45 21.14 16.22
C LEU A 402 32.60 21.93 17.53
N SER A 403 31.60 22.76 17.84
CA SER A 403 31.52 23.55 19.06
C SER A 403 30.07 23.63 19.57
N PRO A 404 29.85 23.98 20.85
CA PRO A 404 28.51 24.03 21.42
C PRO A 404 27.53 24.91 20.64
N GLY A 405 26.29 24.44 20.52
CA GLY A 405 25.19 25.13 19.82
C GLY A 405 25.04 24.78 18.33
N LYS A 406 25.99 24.03 17.75
CA LYS A 406 25.85 23.51 16.37
C LYS A 406 24.85 22.36 16.29
N ILE A 407 24.30 22.14 15.10
CA ILE A 407 23.36 21.04 14.83
C ILE A 407 23.90 20.16 13.69
N VAL A 408 23.93 18.85 13.88
CA VAL A 408 24.20 17.87 12.84
C VAL A 408 22.87 17.22 12.43
N VAL A 409 22.63 17.11 11.13
CA VAL A 409 21.43 16.50 10.54
C VAL A 409 21.83 15.31 9.68
N ASP A 410 21.53 14.10 10.12
CA ASP A 410 21.82 12.86 9.40
C ASP A 410 20.66 12.46 8.49
N GLN A 411 20.82 12.62 7.17
CA GLN A 411 19.86 12.21 6.15
C GLN A 411 20.15 10.81 5.56
N THR A 412 21.09 10.08 6.16
CA THR A 412 21.40 8.69 5.82
C THR A 412 20.22 7.77 6.18
N THR A 413 20.02 6.66 5.48
CA THR A 413 19.21 5.58 6.05
C THR A 413 20.06 4.78 7.04
N GLY A 414 19.93 5.09 8.33
CA GLY A 414 20.77 4.56 9.41
C GLY A 414 20.16 3.46 10.30
N ASP A 415 21.00 2.93 11.18
CA ASP A 415 20.64 2.10 12.33
C ASP A 415 20.22 3.01 13.50
N PRO A 416 18.96 2.94 13.98
CA PRO A 416 18.48 3.82 15.04
C PRO A 416 19.32 3.75 16.33
N SER A 417 19.82 2.56 16.69
CA SER A 417 20.60 2.36 17.92
C SER A 417 21.95 3.08 17.84
N MET A 418 22.61 3.03 16.67
CA MET A 418 23.86 3.75 16.44
C MET A 418 23.64 5.26 16.43
N THR A 419 22.55 5.74 15.84
CA THR A 419 22.20 7.16 15.83
C THR A 419 22.00 7.71 17.24
N VAL A 420 21.29 6.98 18.10
CA VAL A 420 21.12 7.37 19.51
C VAL A 420 22.47 7.45 20.23
N ALA A 421 23.37 6.48 20.00
CA ALA A 421 24.71 6.49 20.57
C ALA A 421 25.56 7.69 20.08
N ILE A 422 25.56 7.96 18.77
CA ILE A 422 26.24 9.13 18.17
C ILE A 422 25.70 10.43 18.77
N GLY A 423 24.38 10.55 18.93
CA GLY A 423 23.76 11.72 19.54
C GLY A 423 24.15 11.92 20.99
N ALA A 424 24.31 10.84 21.77
CA ALA A 424 24.78 10.92 23.15
C ALA A 424 26.22 11.46 23.25
N GLU A 425 27.11 11.04 22.35
CA GLU A 425 28.49 11.54 22.27
C GLU A 425 28.54 13.00 21.79
N LEU A 426 27.78 13.36 20.74
CA LEU A 426 27.68 14.75 20.27
C LEU A 426 27.14 15.70 21.35
N ARG A 427 26.21 15.23 22.19
CA ARG A 427 25.66 16.02 23.29
C ARG A 427 26.72 16.39 24.32
N GLN A 428 27.77 15.57 24.51
CA GLN A 428 28.91 15.90 25.38
C GLN A 428 29.72 17.09 24.85
N LEU A 429 29.67 17.33 23.53
CA LEU A 429 30.27 18.50 22.87
C LEU A 429 29.31 19.71 22.80
N GLY A 430 28.11 19.60 23.38
CA GLY A 430 27.07 20.62 23.26
C GLY A 430 26.46 20.72 21.86
N VAL A 431 26.54 19.65 21.05
CA VAL A 431 26.03 19.57 19.68
C VAL A 431 24.76 18.73 19.64
N SER A 432 23.73 19.23 18.96
CA SER A 432 22.47 18.48 18.75
C SER A 432 22.57 17.61 17.50
N LEU A 433 21.99 16.41 17.55
CA LEU A 433 21.81 15.53 16.39
C LEU A 433 20.32 15.41 16.06
N ILE A 434 19.99 15.54 14.79
CA ILE A 434 18.69 15.19 14.19
C ILE A 434 18.92 14.06 13.20
N ASP A 435 18.18 12.96 13.27
CA ASP A 435 18.08 12.03 12.16
C ASP A 435 16.92 12.42 11.26
N ALA A 436 17.20 12.73 9.99
CA ALA A 436 16.25 13.21 9.00
C ALA A 436 16.33 12.42 7.67
N PRO A 437 16.27 11.07 7.69
CA PRO A 437 16.27 10.27 6.46
C PRO A 437 15.11 10.64 5.52
N VAL A 438 15.33 10.35 4.24
CA VAL A 438 14.42 10.78 3.16
C VAL A 438 13.78 9.63 2.39
N ALA A 439 12.56 9.82 1.89
CA ALA A 439 11.85 8.88 1.01
C ALA A 439 11.32 9.57 -0.25
N GLY A 440 11.49 8.95 -1.42
CA GLY A 440 11.07 9.50 -2.73
C GLY A 440 12.15 9.48 -3.83
N GLY A 441 13.38 9.05 -3.50
CA GLY A 441 14.45 8.87 -4.48
C GLY A 441 15.06 10.20 -4.96
N ALA A 442 16.14 10.12 -5.75
CA ALA A 442 16.83 11.31 -6.26
C ALA A 442 15.95 12.17 -7.17
N ARG A 443 15.07 11.54 -7.98
CA ARG A 443 14.07 12.26 -8.79
C ARG A 443 13.13 13.10 -7.92
N GLY A 444 12.63 12.55 -6.82
CA GLY A 444 11.81 13.29 -5.87
C GLY A 444 12.58 14.40 -5.16
N ALA A 445 13.86 14.19 -4.86
CA ALA A 445 14.70 15.21 -4.21
C ALA A 445 14.91 16.42 -5.12
N VAL A 446 15.20 16.18 -6.41
CA VAL A 446 15.28 17.23 -7.44
C VAL A 446 13.94 17.97 -7.58
N ALA A 447 12.82 17.23 -7.57
CA ALA A 447 11.49 17.81 -7.66
C ALA A 447 11.01 18.51 -6.37
N GLY A 448 11.71 18.34 -5.25
CA GLY A 448 11.31 18.87 -3.95
C GLY A 448 10.10 18.17 -3.33
N THR A 449 9.83 16.92 -3.70
CA THR A 449 8.61 16.18 -3.29
C THR A 449 8.85 15.03 -2.31
N ILE A 450 10.10 14.83 -1.86
CA ILE A 450 10.46 13.77 -0.91
C ILE A 450 9.81 13.95 0.46
N ALA A 451 9.50 12.86 1.15
CA ALA A 451 9.21 12.92 2.58
C ALA A 451 10.53 12.94 3.39
N ILE A 452 10.60 13.80 4.39
CA ILE A 452 11.71 13.90 5.35
C ILE A 452 11.18 13.53 6.74
N MET A 453 11.74 12.48 7.34
CA MET A 453 11.26 11.90 8.60
C MET A 453 12.24 12.23 9.71
N CYS A 454 11.88 13.09 10.66
CA CYS A 454 12.82 13.71 11.59
C CYS A 454 12.67 13.17 13.01
N GLY A 455 13.72 12.59 13.57
CA GLY A 455 13.86 12.29 14.99
C GLY A 455 14.81 13.28 15.67
N GLY A 456 14.43 13.79 16.84
CA GLY A 456 15.24 14.73 17.59
C GLY A 456 14.46 15.52 18.62
N GLN A 457 15.16 16.34 19.41
CA GLN A 457 14.54 17.26 20.37
C GLN A 457 13.77 18.37 19.63
N ASP A 458 12.66 18.82 20.22
CA ASP A 458 11.74 19.80 19.62
C ASP A 458 12.45 21.11 19.25
N ASP A 459 13.34 21.60 20.13
CA ASP A 459 14.11 22.84 19.92
C ASP A 459 15.06 22.75 18.72
N ALA A 460 15.79 21.64 18.60
CA ALA A 460 16.68 21.38 17.49
C ALA A 460 15.89 21.14 16.19
N PHE A 461 14.73 20.49 16.26
CA PHE A 461 13.84 20.30 15.11
C PHE A 461 13.29 21.64 14.62
N ASP A 462 12.75 22.47 15.52
CA ASP A 462 12.20 23.79 15.20
C ASP A 462 13.25 24.68 14.53
N ALA A 463 14.51 24.61 14.97
CA ALA A 463 15.62 25.34 14.38
C ALA A 463 15.94 24.90 12.94
N VAL A 464 15.88 23.59 12.63
CA VAL A 464 16.21 23.08 11.29
C VAL A 464 15.00 22.93 10.37
N HIS A 465 13.77 22.97 10.89
CA HIS A 465 12.55 22.78 10.13
C HIS A 465 12.42 23.75 8.94
N PRO A 466 12.68 25.06 9.06
CA PRO A 466 12.64 25.97 7.91
C PRO A 466 13.64 25.59 6.80
N ILE A 467 14.81 25.07 7.20
CA ILE A 467 15.86 24.62 6.27
C ILE A 467 15.40 23.34 5.55
N LEU A 468 14.87 22.36 6.29
CA LEU A 468 14.33 21.12 5.73
C LEU A 468 13.13 21.39 4.80
N ALA A 469 12.26 22.33 5.16
CA ALA A 469 11.11 22.74 4.37
C ALA A 469 11.50 23.38 3.02
N SER A 470 12.70 23.98 2.94
CA SER A 470 13.25 24.48 1.67
C SER A 470 13.65 23.35 0.71
N ILE A 471 14.01 22.18 1.25
CA ILE A 471 14.27 20.98 0.45
C ILE A 471 12.95 20.39 -0.03
N SER A 472 12.03 20.13 0.90
CA SER A 472 10.68 19.65 0.59
C SER A 472 9.66 20.07 1.66
N PRO A 473 8.42 20.43 1.30
CA PRO A 473 7.37 20.74 2.27
C PRO A 473 6.86 19.52 3.07
N ASN A 474 7.28 18.30 2.73
CA ASN A 474 6.82 17.07 3.38
C ASN A 474 7.75 16.68 4.54
N VAL A 475 7.86 17.53 5.56
CA VAL A 475 8.65 17.27 6.77
C VAL A 475 7.74 16.75 7.88
N VAL A 476 8.10 15.64 8.50
CA VAL A 476 7.36 15.02 9.61
C VAL A 476 8.28 14.88 10.81
N HIS A 477 7.87 15.38 11.98
CA HIS A 477 8.55 15.13 13.25
C HIS A 477 8.05 13.82 13.85
N CYS A 478 8.95 12.86 14.01
CA CYS A 478 8.67 11.48 14.40
C CYS A 478 8.88 11.24 15.91
N GLY A 479 9.24 12.27 16.67
CA GLY A 479 9.56 12.21 18.09
C GLY A 479 11.07 12.25 18.36
N PRO A 480 11.56 11.58 19.42
CA PRO A 480 12.97 11.67 19.83
C PRO A 480 13.96 11.12 18.78
N LEU A 481 15.24 11.40 19.00
CA LEU A 481 16.35 10.94 18.18
C LEU A 481 16.29 9.42 17.95
N GLY A 482 16.45 9.01 16.69
CA GLY A 482 16.32 7.64 16.21
C GLY A 482 14.95 7.33 15.58
N ASN A 483 13.91 8.09 15.92
CA ASN A 483 12.56 7.84 15.39
C ASN A 483 12.41 8.18 13.90
N GLY A 484 13.22 9.09 13.35
CA GLY A 484 13.28 9.33 11.91
C GLY A 484 13.76 8.10 11.15
N HIS A 485 14.85 7.48 11.59
CA HIS A 485 15.39 6.22 11.07
C HIS A 485 14.41 5.06 11.23
N ILE A 486 13.78 4.91 12.40
CA ILE A 486 12.75 3.88 12.62
C ILE A 486 11.61 4.05 11.60
N THR A 487 11.09 5.27 11.47
CA THR A 487 9.98 5.59 10.56
C THR A 487 10.36 5.35 9.10
N LYS A 488 11.59 5.69 8.72
CA LYS A 488 12.12 5.41 7.37
C LYS A 488 12.16 3.93 7.07
N LEU A 489 12.63 3.11 8.01
CA LEU A 489 12.73 1.67 7.84
C LEU A 489 11.34 1.03 7.80
N VAL A 490 10.38 1.52 8.59
CA VAL A 490 8.95 1.16 8.50
C VAL A 490 8.40 1.47 7.10
N ASN A 491 8.58 2.71 6.61
CA ASN A 491 8.14 3.08 5.27
C ASN A 491 8.73 2.17 4.19
N ASN A 492 10.04 1.90 4.25
CA ASN A 492 10.72 1.09 3.24
C ASN A 492 10.26 -0.37 3.29
N ALA A 493 10.07 -0.95 4.47
CA ALA A 493 9.55 -2.32 4.62
C ALA A 493 8.12 -2.45 4.07
N ILE A 494 7.22 -1.49 4.33
CA ILE A 494 5.87 -1.50 3.74
C ILE A 494 5.96 -1.32 2.21
N SER A 495 6.79 -0.39 1.75
CA SER A 495 6.98 -0.10 0.33
C SER A 495 7.45 -1.32 -0.46
N THR A 496 8.34 -2.14 0.10
CA THR A 496 8.85 -3.36 -0.57
C THR A 496 7.84 -4.50 -0.50
N CYS A 497 7.06 -4.62 0.58
CA CYS A 497 5.94 -5.55 0.63
C CYS A 497 4.94 -5.25 -0.48
N ASN A 498 4.50 -4.00 -0.60
CA ASN A 498 3.61 -3.56 -1.68
C ASN A 498 4.21 -3.87 -3.07
N CYS A 499 5.53 -3.69 -3.24
CA CYS A 499 6.25 -3.95 -4.48
C CYS A 499 6.22 -5.43 -4.90
N LEU A 500 6.65 -6.34 -4.02
CA LEU A 500 6.70 -7.77 -4.36
C LEU A 500 5.30 -8.38 -4.50
N LEU A 501 4.34 -7.94 -3.67
CA LEU A 501 2.93 -8.33 -3.84
C LEU A 501 2.38 -7.89 -5.21
N THR A 502 2.79 -6.71 -5.70
CA THR A 502 2.42 -6.23 -7.04
C THR A 502 2.98 -7.12 -8.14
N TYR A 503 4.23 -7.58 -8.03
CA TYR A 503 4.80 -8.51 -9.01
C TYR A 503 4.15 -9.89 -8.96
N GLU A 504 3.88 -10.43 -7.78
CA GLU A 504 3.18 -11.71 -7.61
C GLU A 504 1.76 -11.64 -8.22
N ALA A 505 1.03 -10.56 -7.94
CA ALA A 505 -0.28 -10.25 -8.53
C ALA A 505 -0.22 -10.12 -10.07
N ALA A 506 0.77 -9.42 -10.60
CA ALA A 506 0.96 -9.25 -12.04
C ALA A 506 1.26 -10.58 -12.72
N SER A 507 2.09 -11.45 -12.12
CA SER A 507 2.38 -12.79 -12.65
C SER A 507 1.11 -13.63 -12.75
N ILE A 508 0.27 -13.64 -11.72
CA ILE A 508 -1.02 -14.35 -11.75
C ILE A 508 -1.91 -13.77 -12.84
N ALA A 509 -2.04 -12.45 -12.90
CA ALA A 509 -2.91 -11.78 -13.86
C ALA A 509 -2.55 -12.10 -15.31
N VAL A 510 -1.27 -11.97 -15.67
CA VAL A 510 -0.78 -12.24 -17.02
C VAL A 510 -0.93 -13.70 -17.39
N LYS A 511 -0.57 -14.64 -16.48
CA LYS A 511 -0.75 -16.07 -16.75
C LYS A 511 -2.22 -16.46 -16.88
N ALA A 512 -3.11 -15.81 -16.15
CA ALA A 512 -4.56 -15.97 -16.29
C ALA A 512 -5.14 -15.30 -17.56
N GLY A 513 -4.31 -14.64 -18.39
CA GLY A 513 -4.71 -14.04 -19.66
C GLY A 513 -5.21 -12.59 -19.56
N LEU A 514 -5.03 -11.93 -18.43
CA LEU A 514 -5.38 -10.52 -18.26
C LEU A 514 -4.27 -9.61 -18.81
N LYS A 515 -4.67 -8.57 -19.54
CA LYS A 515 -3.75 -7.54 -20.05
C LYS A 515 -3.26 -6.64 -18.93
N LEU A 516 -1.96 -6.33 -18.88
CA LEU A 516 -1.39 -5.50 -17.81
C LEU A 516 -1.99 -4.10 -17.74
N ASP A 517 -2.30 -3.47 -18.87
CA ASP A 517 -2.91 -2.13 -18.90
C ASP A 517 -4.31 -2.13 -18.25
N THR A 518 -5.06 -3.21 -18.45
CA THR A 518 -6.36 -3.42 -17.80
C THR A 518 -6.16 -3.65 -16.30
N VAL A 519 -5.20 -4.49 -15.91
CA VAL A 519 -4.85 -4.71 -14.49
C VAL A 519 -4.46 -3.39 -13.82
N ALA A 520 -3.58 -2.61 -14.44
CA ALA A 520 -3.15 -1.30 -13.94
C ALA A 520 -4.35 -0.36 -13.75
N THR A 521 -5.25 -0.29 -14.72
CA THR A 521 -6.43 0.58 -14.66
C THR A 521 -7.38 0.16 -13.53
N VAL A 522 -7.71 -1.13 -13.43
CA VAL A 522 -8.70 -1.63 -12.46
C VAL A 522 -8.15 -1.59 -11.04
N ILE A 523 -6.94 -2.12 -10.82
CA ILE A 523 -6.32 -2.22 -9.49
C ILE A 523 -6.13 -0.82 -8.90
N ASN A 524 -5.68 0.15 -9.70
CA ASN A 524 -5.41 1.48 -9.21
C ASN A 524 -6.67 2.31 -8.90
N ARG A 525 -7.86 1.81 -9.23
CA ARG A 525 -9.15 2.39 -8.83
C ARG A 525 -9.91 1.53 -7.81
N SER A 526 -9.30 0.44 -7.35
CA SER A 526 -9.92 -0.55 -6.47
C SER A 526 -9.21 -0.67 -5.12
N THR A 527 -9.65 -1.61 -4.28
CA THR A 527 -9.11 -1.75 -2.90
C THR A 527 -7.67 -2.26 -2.85
N GLY A 528 -7.17 -2.90 -3.91
CA GLY A 528 -5.79 -3.37 -4.04
C GLY A 528 -4.76 -2.28 -4.32
N TRP A 529 -5.16 -1.01 -4.42
CA TRP A 529 -4.24 0.09 -4.73
C TRP A 529 -3.12 0.27 -3.68
N SER A 530 -1.92 0.51 -4.19
CA SER A 530 -0.76 1.02 -3.45
C SER A 530 0.05 1.97 -4.33
N ALA A 531 0.94 2.78 -3.72
CA ALA A 531 1.90 3.55 -4.51
C ALA A 531 2.83 2.67 -5.37
N ALA A 532 3.02 1.41 -4.99
CA ALA A 532 3.75 0.45 -5.82
C ALA A 532 2.92 0.06 -7.07
N SER A 533 1.65 -0.29 -6.92
CA SER A 533 0.78 -0.66 -8.06
C SER A 533 0.56 0.51 -9.02
N GLU A 534 0.44 1.74 -8.48
CA GLU A 534 0.28 2.99 -9.26
C GLU A 534 1.50 3.25 -10.15
N ARG A 535 2.69 2.96 -9.65
CA ARG A 535 3.96 3.21 -10.33
C ARG A 535 4.38 2.05 -11.25
N ILE A 536 4.30 0.83 -10.74
CA ILE A 536 4.88 -0.36 -11.37
C ILE A 536 3.99 -0.86 -12.49
N LEU A 537 2.71 -1.14 -12.24
CA LEU A 537 1.84 -1.81 -13.22
C LEU A 537 1.80 -1.10 -14.60
N PRO A 538 1.64 0.24 -14.68
CA PRO A 538 1.63 0.92 -15.99
C PRO A 538 2.99 0.94 -16.69
N SER A 539 4.10 0.77 -15.97
CA SER A 539 5.45 0.79 -16.55
C SER A 539 5.97 -0.61 -16.85
N LEU A 540 5.30 -1.64 -16.32
CA LEU A 540 5.74 -3.02 -16.36
C LEU A 540 5.61 -3.62 -17.77
N SER A 541 4.53 -3.30 -18.49
CA SER A 541 4.30 -3.70 -19.89
C SER A 541 5.32 -3.11 -20.86
N GLU A 542 5.92 -1.97 -20.51
CA GLU A 542 6.93 -1.27 -21.32
C GLU A 542 8.38 -1.55 -20.87
N GLY A 543 8.57 -2.30 -19.75
CA GLY A 543 9.89 -2.56 -19.18
C GLY A 543 10.62 -1.30 -18.68
N ARG A 544 9.89 -0.21 -18.37
CA ARG A 544 10.49 1.06 -17.94
C ARG A 544 10.85 1.03 -16.46
N ALA A 545 12.08 1.46 -16.15
CA ALA A 545 12.50 1.70 -14.77
C ALA A 545 11.72 2.88 -14.16
N THR A 546 11.19 2.65 -12.98
CA THR A 546 10.33 3.57 -12.24
C THR A 546 11.01 4.18 -11.01
N ALA A 547 12.09 3.57 -10.53
CA ALA A 547 12.93 4.10 -9.47
C ALA A 547 14.40 4.21 -9.91
N ASP A 548 15.16 5.09 -9.26
CA ASP A 548 16.62 5.18 -9.39
C ASP A 548 17.26 4.77 -8.06
N PHE A 549 17.27 3.47 -7.80
CA PHE A 549 17.74 2.88 -6.55
C PHE A 549 18.27 1.47 -6.81
N GLN A 550 19.33 1.06 -6.13
CA GLN A 550 19.94 -0.27 -6.36
C GLN A 550 19.40 -1.31 -5.39
N LEU A 551 19.36 -2.58 -5.82
CA LEU A 551 18.90 -3.70 -5.02
C LEU A 551 19.63 -3.82 -3.67
N GLN A 552 20.96 -3.68 -3.65
CA GLN A 552 21.74 -3.82 -2.43
C GLN A 552 21.37 -2.81 -1.33
N TRP A 553 20.99 -1.59 -1.70
CA TRP A 553 20.60 -0.57 -0.73
C TRP A 553 19.25 -0.88 -0.11
N MET A 554 18.35 -1.48 -0.89
CA MET A 554 17.07 -1.95 -0.34
C MET A 554 17.27 -3.17 0.56
N VAL A 555 18.14 -4.11 0.17
CA VAL A 555 18.51 -5.25 1.03
C VAL A 555 19.05 -4.77 2.37
N LYS A 556 19.95 -3.78 2.39
CA LYS A 556 20.46 -3.15 3.63
C LYS A 556 19.32 -2.63 4.51
N ASP A 557 18.37 -1.90 3.93
CA ASP A 557 17.25 -1.32 4.68
C ASP A 557 16.32 -2.40 5.26
N LEU A 558 16.03 -3.45 4.50
CA LEU A 558 15.22 -4.59 4.98
C LEU A 558 15.95 -5.39 6.07
N GLN A 559 17.27 -5.53 5.98
CA GLN A 559 18.08 -6.15 7.03
C GLN A 559 18.08 -5.31 8.31
N LEU A 560 18.15 -3.98 8.21
CA LEU A 560 18.00 -3.07 9.36
C LEU A 560 16.62 -3.23 10.03
N ALA A 561 15.54 -3.16 9.24
CA ALA A 561 14.18 -3.35 9.76
C ALA A 561 14.02 -4.73 10.43
N GLY A 562 14.55 -5.79 9.82
CA GLY A 562 14.51 -7.14 10.39
C GLY A 562 15.30 -7.29 11.70
N ARG A 563 16.45 -6.61 11.84
CA ARG A 563 17.19 -6.56 13.11
C ARG A 563 16.41 -5.84 14.20
N MET A 564 15.72 -4.75 13.87
CA MET A 564 14.85 -4.04 14.82
C MET A 564 13.69 -4.91 15.29
N ALA A 565 13.02 -5.58 14.35
CA ALA A 565 11.95 -6.52 14.65
C ALA A 565 12.41 -7.64 15.61
N LEU A 566 13.59 -8.20 15.38
CA LEU A 566 14.19 -9.19 16.27
C LEU A 566 14.50 -8.59 17.66
N ALA A 567 15.09 -7.40 17.70
CA ALA A 567 15.49 -6.74 18.95
C ALA A 567 14.30 -6.37 19.84
N CYS A 568 13.19 -5.90 19.26
CA CYS A 568 11.97 -5.57 20.02
C CYS A 568 11.00 -6.75 20.16
N GLY A 569 11.25 -7.88 19.51
CA GLY A 569 10.35 -9.04 19.53
C GLY A 569 8.99 -8.76 18.88
N ALA A 570 8.97 -8.03 17.76
CA ALA A 570 7.78 -7.84 16.93
C ALA A 570 7.96 -8.60 15.60
N PRO A 571 7.33 -9.77 15.41
CA PRO A 571 7.52 -10.56 14.20
C PRO A 571 6.93 -9.85 12.98
N MET A 572 7.72 -9.79 11.89
CA MET A 572 7.27 -9.28 10.59
C MET A 572 7.38 -10.42 9.56
N LEU A 573 6.39 -11.33 9.55
CA LEU A 573 6.47 -12.57 8.76
C LEU A 573 6.53 -12.27 7.27
N VAL A 574 5.67 -11.38 6.78
CA VAL A 574 5.62 -11.02 5.36
C VAL A 574 6.87 -10.22 4.98
N ALA A 575 7.22 -9.19 5.75
CA ALA A 575 8.36 -8.33 5.44
C ALA A 575 9.70 -9.07 5.55
N ARG A 576 9.82 -10.10 6.40
CA ARG A 576 11.03 -10.91 6.48
C ARG A 576 11.18 -11.84 5.29
N THR A 577 10.10 -12.42 4.79
CA THR A 577 10.13 -13.17 3.52
C THR A 577 10.45 -12.24 2.35
N VAL A 578 9.91 -11.03 2.32
CA VAL A 578 10.27 -9.99 1.34
C VAL A 578 11.77 -9.68 1.39
N CYS A 579 12.36 -9.55 2.58
CA CYS A 579 13.82 -9.40 2.74
C CYS A 579 14.59 -10.54 2.06
N SER A 580 14.22 -11.79 2.34
CA SER A 580 14.87 -12.96 1.76
C SER A 580 14.71 -13.04 0.23
N LEU A 581 13.55 -12.63 -0.31
CA LEU A 581 13.34 -12.57 -1.77
C LEU A 581 14.18 -11.49 -2.43
N TYR A 582 14.34 -10.32 -1.80
CA TYR A 582 15.26 -9.28 -2.28
C TYR A 582 16.72 -9.72 -2.21
N GLU A 583 17.13 -10.45 -1.17
CA GLU A 583 18.48 -11.04 -1.06
C GLU A 583 18.74 -12.06 -2.18
N ALA A 584 17.79 -12.97 -2.40
CA ALA A 584 17.85 -13.94 -3.49
C ALA A 584 17.91 -13.25 -4.86
N GLY A 585 17.07 -12.24 -5.08
CA GLY A 585 17.08 -11.43 -6.29
C GLY A 585 18.40 -10.68 -6.51
N ALA A 586 18.97 -10.09 -5.46
CA ALA A 586 20.26 -9.40 -5.55
C ALA A 586 21.42 -10.37 -5.87
N HIS A 587 21.37 -11.61 -5.37
CA HIS A 587 22.33 -12.66 -5.73
C HIS A 587 22.16 -13.13 -7.17
N MET A 588 20.92 -13.30 -7.63
CA MET A 588 20.63 -13.80 -8.97
C MET A 588 20.87 -12.76 -10.07
N LEU A 589 20.53 -11.50 -9.81
CA LEU A 589 20.51 -10.44 -10.82
C LEU A 589 21.74 -9.53 -10.75
N GLY A 590 22.38 -9.42 -9.59
CA GLY A 590 23.47 -8.50 -9.32
C GLY A 590 23.09 -7.41 -8.31
N LYS A 591 24.00 -7.15 -7.36
CA LYS A 591 23.77 -6.22 -6.24
C LYS A 591 23.55 -4.76 -6.66
N THR A 592 24.19 -4.34 -7.75
CA THR A 592 24.17 -2.97 -8.28
C THR A 592 23.06 -2.72 -9.28
N GLU A 593 22.29 -3.75 -9.65
CA GLU A 593 21.13 -3.60 -10.53
C GLU A 593 20.10 -2.67 -9.91
N ASN A 594 19.29 -2.06 -10.79
CA ASN A 594 18.14 -1.26 -10.37
C ASN A 594 17.15 -2.10 -9.56
N ILE A 595 16.48 -1.50 -8.58
CA ILE A 595 15.50 -2.18 -7.73
C ILE A 595 14.35 -2.82 -8.52
N ASP A 596 13.95 -2.22 -9.65
CA ASP A 596 12.89 -2.75 -10.51
C ASP A 596 13.34 -3.98 -11.30
N ALA A 597 14.65 -4.27 -11.37
CA ALA A 597 15.16 -5.52 -11.93
C ALA A 597 14.60 -6.76 -11.21
N ILE A 598 14.16 -6.61 -9.96
CA ILE A 598 13.50 -7.68 -9.20
C ILE A 598 12.28 -8.26 -9.94
N ALA A 599 11.65 -7.51 -10.86
CA ALA A 599 10.61 -8.03 -11.74
C ALA A 599 11.06 -9.30 -12.49
N ARG A 600 12.34 -9.35 -12.93
CA ARG A 600 12.91 -10.52 -13.62
C ARG A 600 12.92 -11.78 -12.75
N PHE A 601 12.99 -11.64 -11.43
CA PHE A 601 12.85 -12.78 -10.52
C PHE A 601 11.46 -13.40 -10.62
N PHE A 602 10.40 -12.59 -10.70
CA PHE A 602 9.02 -13.06 -10.88
C PHE A 602 8.78 -13.58 -12.30
N GLU A 603 9.36 -12.94 -13.31
CA GLU A 603 9.33 -13.47 -14.69
C GLU A 603 9.93 -14.88 -14.76
N THR A 604 11.10 -15.10 -14.15
CA THR A 604 11.76 -16.41 -14.16
C THR A 604 11.00 -17.45 -13.33
N THR A 605 10.58 -17.11 -12.12
CA THR A 605 9.94 -18.07 -11.21
C THR A 605 8.50 -18.42 -11.60
N ALA A 606 7.78 -17.51 -12.24
CA ALA A 606 6.43 -17.74 -12.73
C ALA A 606 6.37 -18.06 -14.24
N ASP A 607 7.52 -18.21 -14.91
CA ASP A 607 7.62 -18.46 -16.35
C ASP A 607 6.76 -17.48 -17.18
N VAL A 608 6.87 -16.19 -16.89
CA VAL A 608 6.07 -15.13 -17.52
C VAL A 608 6.97 -14.03 -18.07
N ARG A 609 6.51 -13.32 -19.10
CA ARG A 609 7.12 -12.06 -19.56
C ARG A 609 6.12 -10.96 -19.35
N PHE A 610 6.55 -9.88 -18.70
CA PHE A 610 5.68 -8.74 -18.52
C PHE A 610 5.70 -7.78 -19.70
N VAL A 611 6.85 -7.63 -20.36
CA VAL A 611 6.96 -6.74 -21.51
C VAL A 611 6.06 -7.22 -22.64
N GLY A 612 5.12 -6.38 -23.06
CA GLY A 612 4.14 -6.67 -24.09
C GLY A 612 2.94 -7.55 -23.67
N ALA A 613 2.75 -7.79 -22.37
CA ALA A 613 1.68 -8.64 -21.82
C ALA A 613 0.36 -7.91 -21.52
#